data_AF-A0A527G860-F1
#
_entry.id   AF-A0A527G860-F1
#
_cell.length_a   1.000
_cell.length_b   1.000
_cell.length_c   1.000
_cell.angle_alpha   90.00
_cell.angle_beta   90.00
_cell.angle_gamma   90.00
#
_symmetry.space_group_name_H-M   'P 1'
#
loop_
_entity.id
_entity.type
_entity.pdbx_description
1 polymer ?
#
loop_
_entity_poly.entity_id
_entity_poly.type
_entity_poly.pdbx_seq_one_letter_code
_entity_poly.pdbx_strand_id
1 'polypeptide(L)'
;LDTGPRQDFAPRPQPKPPLSVRPTHFSVTEIETLRRDPYAVYARRILGLMPLDQVIRDPGAAERGTLFHAILHLFSGSVADPRTPEALAGLIAAGRACFAEAALPADVEAVWWPRFEKLAANIIEWERTRADAVTRRYAEERAGKTVVGQSGVTLSGYADRV
;
A
#
# COMPACT_ATOMS: atom_id res chain seq x y z
N LEU A 1 28.81 -30.66 21.31
CA LEU A 1 27.45 -30.28 21.76
C LEU A 1 26.48 -30.58 20.62
N ASP A 2 26.12 -31.85 20.40
CA ASP A 2 24.99 -32.24 19.52
C ASP A 2 24.63 -33.73 19.65
N THR A 3 24.51 -34.23 20.89
CA THR A 3 24.13 -35.63 21.21
C THR A 3 22.68 -35.73 21.69
N GLY A 4 21.80 -34.87 21.18
CA GLY A 4 20.35 -34.97 21.43
C GLY A 4 19.71 -36.07 20.58
N PRO A 5 18.63 -36.71 21.05
CA PRO A 5 17.86 -37.63 20.22
C PRO A 5 17.33 -36.91 18.97
N ARG A 6 17.41 -37.56 17.82
CA ARG A 6 16.79 -37.07 16.57
C ARG A 6 15.29 -36.93 16.80
N GLN A 7 14.79 -35.70 16.71
CA GLN A 7 13.37 -35.41 16.78
C GLN A 7 12.83 -35.21 15.36
N ASP A 8 11.71 -35.88 15.07
CA ASP A 8 11.02 -35.69 13.79
C ASP A 8 10.46 -34.26 13.68
N PHE A 9 10.47 -33.71 12.47
CA PHE A 9 9.84 -32.43 12.19
C PHE A 9 8.33 -32.51 12.43
N ALA A 10 7.76 -31.43 12.96
CA ALA A 10 6.31 -31.32 13.07
C ALA A 10 5.65 -31.45 11.68
N PRO A 11 4.56 -32.22 11.56
CA PRO A 11 3.84 -32.33 10.30
C PRO A 11 3.26 -30.97 9.88
N ARG A 12 3.10 -30.76 8.58
CA ARG A 12 2.49 -29.52 8.06
C ARG A 12 1.09 -29.33 8.69
N PRO A 13 0.80 -28.17 9.31
CA PRO A 13 -0.50 -27.91 9.89
C PRO A 13 -1.59 -27.94 8.80
N GLN A 14 -2.76 -28.47 9.11
CA GLN A 14 -3.91 -28.51 8.19
C GLN A 14 -5.14 -27.87 8.84
N PRO A 15 -5.14 -26.53 9.03
CA PRO A 15 -6.21 -25.83 9.73
C PRO A 15 -7.53 -25.98 8.96
N LYS A 16 -8.56 -26.45 9.67
CA LYS A 16 -9.93 -26.58 9.17
C LYS A 16 -10.87 -25.80 10.09
N PRO A 17 -10.82 -24.45 10.08
CA PRO A 17 -11.67 -23.65 10.95
C PRO A 17 -13.17 -23.92 10.68
N PRO A 18 -14.00 -23.98 11.74
CA PRO A 18 -15.45 -24.11 11.58
C PRO A 18 -16.02 -22.93 10.80
N LEU A 19 -17.13 -23.12 10.10
CA LEU A 19 -17.71 -22.10 9.22
C LEU A 19 -18.01 -20.77 9.95
N SER A 20 -18.40 -20.85 11.22
CA SER A 20 -18.76 -19.70 12.06
C SER A 20 -17.62 -18.71 12.29
N VAL A 21 -16.35 -19.14 12.20
CA VAL A 21 -15.18 -18.28 12.43
C VAL A 21 -14.48 -17.89 11.14
N ARG A 22 -14.93 -18.38 9.99
CA ARG A 22 -14.31 -18.04 8.70
C ARG A 22 -14.63 -16.59 8.35
N PRO A 23 -13.64 -15.77 7.96
CA PRO A 23 -13.91 -14.40 7.54
C PRO A 23 -14.83 -14.36 6.32
N THR A 24 -15.89 -13.56 6.41
CA THR A 24 -16.83 -13.27 5.31
C THR A 24 -16.52 -11.95 4.61
N HIS A 25 -15.43 -11.30 5.02
CA HIS A 25 -15.00 -10.01 4.51
C HIS A 25 -13.48 -9.94 4.43
N PHE A 26 -12.97 -9.43 3.30
CA PHE A 26 -11.55 -9.23 3.03
C PHE A 26 -11.29 -7.87 2.39
N SER A 27 -10.10 -7.29 2.63
CA SER A 27 -9.61 -6.20 1.77
C SER A 27 -9.07 -6.77 0.47
N VAL A 28 -9.02 -5.96 -0.60
CA VAL A 28 -8.40 -6.37 -1.87
C VAL A 28 -6.92 -6.79 -1.70
N THR A 29 -6.19 -6.14 -0.78
CA THR A 29 -4.81 -6.50 -0.43
C THR A 29 -4.72 -7.80 0.39
N GLU A 30 -5.70 -8.05 1.26
CA GLU A 30 -5.77 -9.29 2.04
C GLU A 30 -6.08 -10.50 1.13
N ILE A 31 -6.82 -10.31 0.04
CA ILE A 31 -7.04 -11.38 -0.96
C ILE A 31 -5.75 -11.84 -1.63
N GLU A 32 -4.84 -10.93 -1.94
CA GLU A 32 -3.51 -11.30 -2.45
C GLU A 32 -2.77 -12.17 -1.43
N THR A 33 -2.81 -11.76 -0.16
CA THR A 33 -2.22 -12.53 0.95
C THR A 33 -2.89 -13.89 1.09
N LEU A 34 -4.22 -13.96 1.04
CA LEU A 34 -4.98 -15.22 1.14
C LEU A 34 -4.58 -16.21 0.04
N ARG A 35 -4.38 -15.72 -1.19
CA ARG A 35 -3.97 -16.54 -2.33
C ARG A 35 -2.53 -17.04 -2.18
N ARG A 36 -1.62 -16.21 -1.67
CA ARG A 36 -0.19 -16.52 -1.54
C ARG A 36 0.12 -17.33 -0.27
N ASP A 37 -0.49 -16.96 0.84
CA ASP A 37 -0.28 -17.49 2.18
C ASP A 37 -1.62 -17.51 2.97
N PRO A 38 -2.42 -18.57 2.81
CA PRO A 38 -3.66 -18.71 3.57
C PRO A 38 -3.41 -18.93 5.07
N TYR A 39 -2.21 -19.35 5.49
CA TYR A 39 -1.88 -19.51 6.92
C TYR A 39 -1.70 -18.17 7.61
N ALA A 40 -1.14 -17.16 6.92
CA ALA A 40 -1.06 -15.80 7.46
C ALA A 40 -2.46 -15.23 7.76
N VAL A 41 -3.42 -15.46 6.85
CA VAL A 41 -4.81 -15.03 7.06
C VAL A 41 -5.46 -15.80 8.21
N TYR A 42 -5.24 -17.12 8.29
CA TYR A 42 -5.72 -17.94 9.41
C TYR A 42 -5.16 -17.47 10.76
N ALA A 43 -3.84 -17.31 10.87
CA ALA A 43 -3.17 -16.87 12.08
C ALA A 43 -3.69 -15.50 12.53
N ARG A 44 -3.82 -14.55 11.60
CA ARG A 44 -4.29 -13.19 11.90
C ARG A 44 -5.78 -13.14 12.25
N ARG A 45 -6.64 -13.73 11.41
CA ARG A 45 -8.09 -13.51 11.47
C ARG A 45 -8.82 -14.49 12.38
N ILE A 46 -8.24 -15.67 12.63
CA ILE A 46 -8.88 -16.73 13.41
C ILE A 46 -8.15 -16.95 14.73
N LEU A 47 -6.81 -16.97 14.73
CA LEU A 47 -6.03 -17.11 15.98
C LEU A 47 -5.73 -15.77 16.66
N GLY A 48 -5.96 -14.63 15.99
CA GLY A 48 -5.65 -13.30 16.53
C GLY A 48 -4.17 -13.01 16.68
N LEU A 49 -3.31 -13.74 15.96
CA LEU A 49 -1.86 -13.57 16.03
C LEU A 49 -1.42 -12.44 15.12
N MET A 50 -0.80 -11.41 15.70
CA MET A 50 -0.19 -10.31 14.99
C MET A 50 1.33 -10.48 14.99
N PRO A 51 2.00 -10.26 13.84
CA PRO A 51 3.45 -10.23 13.84
C PRO A 51 3.94 -9.12 14.77
N LEU A 52 4.98 -9.40 15.55
CA LEU A 52 5.65 -8.38 16.33
C LEU A 52 6.37 -7.41 15.39
N ASP A 53 6.38 -6.13 15.76
CA ASP A 53 7.20 -5.15 15.06
C ASP A 53 8.67 -5.54 15.16
N GLN A 54 9.40 -5.37 14.04
CA GLN A 54 10.83 -5.62 14.02
C GLN A 54 11.53 -4.65 14.95
N VAL A 55 12.36 -5.17 15.86
CA VAL A 55 13.15 -4.38 16.81
C VAL A 55 14.12 -3.44 16.08
N ILE A 56 14.59 -3.85 14.90
CA ILE A 56 15.40 -3.06 13.99
C ILE A 56 14.69 -3.09 12.64
N ARG A 57 13.93 -2.04 12.34
CA ARG A 57 13.39 -1.79 11.00
C ARG A 57 14.39 -0.89 10.28
N ASP A 58 14.73 -1.19 9.03
CA ASP A 58 15.41 -0.22 8.16
C ASP A 58 14.53 1.02 8.07
N PRO A 59 14.94 2.16 8.64
CA PRO A 59 14.12 3.36 8.62
C PRO A 59 14.02 3.82 7.17
N GLY A 60 12.81 3.79 6.61
CA GLY A 60 12.49 4.64 5.48
C GLY A 60 11.87 3.99 4.25
N ALA A 61 11.89 2.67 4.06
CA ALA A 61 11.28 2.10 2.85
C ALA A 61 9.75 2.21 2.86
N ALA A 62 9.12 1.90 3.99
CA ALA A 62 7.67 2.03 4.18
C ALA A 62 7.26 3.50 4.28
N GLU A 63 8.03 4.29 5.02
CA GLU A 63 7.81 5.72 5.24
C GLU A 63 7.92 6.50 3.92
N ARG A 64 8.86 6.13 3.04
CA ARG A 64 8.97 6.70 1.69
C ARG A 64 7.74 6.38 0.83
N GLY A 65 7.25 5.15 0.89
CA GLY A 65 6.04 4.73 0.18
C GLY A 65 4.85 5.58 0.60
N THR A 66 4.60 5.65 1.92
CA THR A 66 3.53 6.48 2.49
C THR A 66 3.67 7.95 2.11
N LEU A 67 4.88 8.51 2.20
CA LEU A 67 5.15 9.89 1.82
C LEU A 67 4.82 10.15 0.34
N PHE A 68 5.24 9.26 -0.56
CA PHE A 68 5.01 9.44 -1.99
C PHE A 68 3.52 9.30 -2.35
N HIS A 69 2.79 8.40 -1.70
CA HIS A 69 1.33 8.32 -1.83
C HIS A 69 0.65 9.62 -1.38
N ALA A 70 1.03 10.16 -0.21
CA ALA A 70 0.47 11.41 0.31
C ALA A 70 0.71 12.59 -0.66
N ILE A 71 1.89 12.67 -1.26
CA ILE A 71 2.22 13.70 -2.25
C ILE A 71 1.32 13.59 -3.49
N LEU A 72 1.14 12.38 -4.02
CA LEU A 72 0.30 12.17 -5.20
C LEU A 72 -1.19 12.40 -4.92
N HIS A 73 -1.63 12.07 -3.71
CA HIS A 73 -2.98 12.39 -3.24
C HIS A 73 -3.20 13.90 -3.22
N LEU A 74 -2.31 14.65 -2.55
CA LEU A 74 -2.38 16.10 -2.47
C LEU A 74 -2.35 16.75 -3.87
N PHE A 75 -1.46 16.26 -4.74
CA PHE A 75 -1.36 16.73 -6.11
C PHE A 75 -2.66 16.51 -6.90
N SER A 76 -3.24 15.31 -6.82
CA SER A 76 -4.47 14.94 -7.55
C SER A 76 -5.68 15.79 -7.15
N GLY A 77 -5.72 16.29 -5.91
CA GLY A 77 -6.74 17.24 -5.46
C GLY A 77 -6.50 18.69 -5.92
N SER A 78 -5.26 19.05 -6.27
CA SER A 78 -4.85 20.43 -6.57
C SER A 78 -4.77 20.78 -8.06
N VAL A 79 -4.47 19.81 -8.93
CA VAL A 79 -4.27 20.06 -10.38
C VAL A 79 -5.32 19.31 -11.21
N ALA A 80 -6.17 20.07 -11.90
CA ALA A 80 -7.22 19.53 -12.76
C ALA A 80 -6.69 18.94 -14.08
N ASP A 81 -5.67 19.56 -14.69
CA ASP A 81 -5.10 19.15 -15.97
C ASP A 81 -3.56 19.05 -15.91
N PRO A 82 -2.98 17.83 -16.02
CA PRO A 82 -1.53 17.62 -15.97
C PRO A 82 -0.79 18.14 -17.22
N ARG A 83 -1.50 18.58 -18.26
CA ARG A 83 -0.91 19.22 -19.45
C ARG A 83 -0.57 20.69 -19.22
N THR A 84 -1.09 21.28 -18.14
CA THR A 84 -0.76 22.66 -17.78
C THR A 84 0.76 22.80 -17.56
N PRO A 85 1.37 23.92 -17.98
CA PRO A 85 2.77 24.21 -17.67
C PRO A 85 3.07 24.16 -16.17
N GLU A 86 2.07 24.48 -15.34
CA GLU A 86 2.16 24.55 -13.89
C GLU A 86 2.08 23.18 -13.20
N ALA A 87 1.70 22.11 -13.90
CA ALA A 87 1.48 20.79 -13.29
C ALA A 87 2.71 20.24 -12.55
N LEU A 88 3.90 20.37 -13.14
CA LEU A 88 5.14 19.95 -12.49
C LEU A 88 5.43 20.81 -11.25
N ALA A 89 5.26 22.13 -11.34
CA ALA A 89 5.45 23.02 -10.20
C ALA A 89 4.46 22.69 -9.05
N GLY A 90 3.21 22.34 -9.39
CA GLY A 90 2.21 21.88 -8.44
C GLY A 90 2.60 20.59 -7.74
N LEU A 91 3.09 19.59 -8.48
CA LEU A 91 3.55 18.32 -7.89
C LEU A 91 4.79 18.52 -7.00
N ILE A 92 5.71 19.40 -7.40
CA ILE A 92 6.86 19.77 -6.57
C ILE A 92 6.42 20.49 -5.29
N ALA A 93 5.44 21.40 -5.37
CA ALA A 93 4.89 22.10 -4.21
C ALA A 93 4.19 21.14 -3.24
N ALA A 94 3.39 20.19 -3.74
CA ALA A 94 2.82 19.11 -2.93
C ALA A 94 3.92 18.26 -2.27
N GLY A 95 4.97 17.93 -3.02
CA GLY A 95 6.18 17.29 -2.52
C GLY A 95 6.77 18.03 -1.32
N ARG A 96 7.01 19.33 -1.46
CA ARG A 96 7.56 20.18 -0.39
C ARG A 96 6.69 20.16 0.86
N ALA A 97 5.38 20.26 0.71
CA ALA A 97 4.45 20.27 1.83
C ALA A 97 4.54 18.96 2.63
N CYS A 98 4.48 17.81 1.96
CA CYS A 98 4.53 16.52 2.64
C CYS A 98 5.91 16.19 3.22
N PHE A 99 7.01 16.57 2.57
CA PHE A 99 8.36 16.40 3.14
C PHE A 99 8.54 17.24 4.41
N ALA A 100 8.03 18.48 4.43
CA ALA A 100 8.05 19.32 5.62
C ALA A 100 7.21 18.72 6.76
N GLU A 101 6.03 18.18 6.46
CA GLU A 101 5.17 17.51 7.44
C GLU A 101 5.80 16.23 8.00
N ALA A 102 6.47 15.44 7.14
CA ALA A 102 7.15 14.21 7.55
C ALA A 102 8.35 14.46 8.47
N ALA A 103 8.89 15.69 8.51
CA ALA A 103 9.99 16.12 9.38
C ALA A 103 11.17 15.11 9.39
N LEU A 104 11.58 14.68 8.19
CA LEU A 104 12.60 13.65 8.03
C LEU A 104 13.98 14.11 8.51
N PRO A 105 14.86 13.18 8.94
CA PRO A 105 16.27 13.49 9.12
C PRO A 105 16.89 14.09 7.85
N ALA A 106 17.78 15.07 8.03
CA ALA A 106 18.33 15.85 6.92
C ALA A 106 19.10 15.00 5.88
N ASP A 107 19.76 13.94 6.33
CA ASP A 107 20.46 12.97 5.47
C ASP A 107 19.49 12.13 4.64
N VAL A 108 18.35 11.74 5.21
CA VAL A 108 17.28 11.02 4.50
C VAL A 108 16.64 11.92 3.44
N GLU A 109 16.28 13.15 3.82
CA GLU A 109 15.69 14.13 2.89
C GLU A 109 16.65 14.45 1.73
N ALA A 110 17.93 14.68 2.02
CA ALA A 110 18.95 14.97 1.00
C ALA A 110 19.07 13.86 -0.07
N VAL A 111 18.80 12.61 0.30
CA VAL A 111 18.81 11.48 -0.65
C VAL A 111 17.47 11.33 -1.37
N TRP A 112 16.36 11.54 -0.67
CA TRP A 112 15.03 11.24 -1.21
C TRP A 112 14.48 12.36 -2.09
N TRP A 113 14.76 13.62 -1.74
CA TRP A 113 14.24 14.77 -2.46
C TRP A 113 14.68 14.80 -3.94
N PRO A 114 15.99 14.66 -4.29
CA PRO A 114 16.40 14.66 -5.69
C PRO A 114 15.86 13.47 -6.48
N ARG A 115 15.59 12.34 -5.81
CA ARG A 115 14.94 11.17 -6.43
C ARG A 115 13.46 11.45 -6.70
N PHE A 116 12.79 12.10 -5.76
CA PHE A 116 11.41 12.55 -5.94
C PHE A 116 11.29 13.55 -7.08
N GLU A 117 12.17 14.55 -7.21
CA GLU A 117 12.13 15.52 -8.31
C GLU A 117 12.20 14.84 -9.70
N LYS A 118 13.09 13.85 -9.84
CA LYS A 118 13.20 13.06 -11.07
C LYS A 118 11.93 12.23 -11.32
N LEU A 119 11.37 11.62 -10.27
CA LEU A 119 10.13 10.88 -10.36
C LEU A 119 8.95 11.80 -10.75
N ALA A 120 8.86 12.99 -10.17
CA ALA A 120 7.81 13.96 -10.44
C ALA A 120 7.77 14.36 -11.93
N ALA A 121 8.94 14.64 -12.53
CA ALA A 121 9.03 14.92 -13.96
C ALA A 121 8.50 13.74 -14.81
N ASN A 122 8.90 12.51 -14.47
CA ASN A 122 8.43 11.31 -15.17
C ASN A 122 6.93 11.07 -15.00
N ILE A 123 6.37 11.36 -13.82
CA ILE A 123 4.94 11.23 -13.54
C ILE A 123 4.14 12.20 -14.39
N ILE A 124 4.56 13.47 -14.48
CA ILE A 124 3.88 14.48 -15.30
C ILE A 124 3.95 14.10 -16.77
N GLU A 125 5.10 13.64 -17.25
CA GLU A 125 5.22 13.20 -18.64
C GLU A 125 4.29 12.01 -18.94
N TRP A 126 4.28 11.02 -18.05
CA TRP A 126 3.38 9.88 -18.16
C TRP A 126 1.90 10.31 -18.11
N GLU A 127 1.52 11.23 -17.23
CA GLU A 127 0.15 11.76 -17.14
C GLU A 127 -0.27 12.47 -18.43
N ARG A 128 0.62 13.24 -19.05
CA ARG A 128 0.35 13.93 -20.33
C ARG A 128 0.02 12.95 -21.44
N THR A 129 0.75 11.83 -21.55
CA THR A 129 0.51 10.82 -22.60
C THR A 129 -0.89 10.20 -22.55
N ARG A 130 -1.58 10.29 -21.40
CA ARG A 130 -2.89 9.66 -21.16
C ARG A 130 -4.01 10.67 -20.96
N ALA A 131 -3.69 11.96 -20.89
CA ALA A 131 -4.64 13.00 -20.51
C ALA A 131 -5.88 13.05 -21.42
N ASP A 132 -5.70 12.79 -22.72
CA ASP A 132 -6.82 12.78 -23.69
C ASP A 132 -7.77 11.60 -23.49
N ALA A 133 -7.32 10.51 -22.85
CA ALA A 133 -8.14 9.35 -22.53
C ALA A 133 -8.74 9.40 -21.11
N VAL A 134 -8.47 10.45 -20.33
CA VAL A 134 -8.86 10.57 -18.92
C VAL A 134 -9.79 11.77 -18.75
N THR A 135 -11.10 11.50 -18.62
CA THR A 135 -12.12 12.54 -18.41
C THR A 135 -12.03 13.18 -17.03
N ARG A 136 -11.73 12.39 -16.00
CA ARG A 136 -11.63 12.85 -14.61
C ARG A 136 -10.70 11.95 -13.82
N ARG A 137 -10.04 12.51 -12.81
CA ARG A 137 -9.15 11.81 -11.88
C ARG A 137 -9.75 11.85 -10.49
N TYR A 138 -9.73 10.73 -9.81
CA TYR A 138 -10.06 10.62 -8.40
C TYR A 138 -8.89 9.98 -7.64
N ALA A 139 -8.63 10.43 -6.42
CA ALA A 139 -7.57 9.90 -5.57
C ALA A 139 -8.15 9.35 -4.27
N GLU A 140 -7.59 8.24 -3.79
CA GLU A 140 -7.99 7.55 -2.55
C GLU A 140 -9.48 7.20 -2.46
N GLU A 141 -10.11 6.86 -3.60
CA GLU A 141 -11.51 6.49 -3.63
C GLU A 141 -11.75 5.17 -2.89
N ARG A 142 -12.72 5.21 -1.96
CA ARG A 142 -13.05 4.07 -1.12
C ARG A 142 -14.12 3.21 -1.78
N ALA A 143 -13.78 1.98 -2.08
CA ALA A 143 -14.76 0.96 -2.37
C ALA A 143 -15.36 0.44 -1.05
N GLY A 144 -16.67 0.64 -0.88
CA GLY A 144 -17.44 0.05 0.20
C GLY A 144 -17.43 -1.49 0.17
N LYS A 145 -18.08 -2.13 1.15
CA LYS A 145 -18.21 -3.58 1.17
C LYS A 145 -19.12 -4.03 0.02
N THR A 146 -18.52 -4.68 -0.96
CA THR A 146 -19.22 -5.16 -2.15
C THR A 146 -19.20 -6.69 -2.15
N VAL A 147 -20.36 -7.30 -2.35
CA VAL A 147 -20.48 -8.77 -2.46
C VAL A 147 -19.80 -9.23 -3.75
N VAL A 148 -19.01 -10.29 -3.66
CA VAL A 148 -18.30 -10.87 -4.80
C VAL A 148 -18.69 -12.33 -5.00
N GLY A 149 -19.08 -12.66 -6.23
CA GLY A 149 -19.53 -14.00 -6.58
C GLY A 149 -20.81 -14.43 -5.85
N GLN A 150 -21.00 -15.74 -5.70
CA GLN A 150 -22.20 -16.34 -5.10
C GLN A 150 -22.00 -16.77 -3.65
N SER A 151 -20.81 -16.61 -3.09
CA SER A 151 -20.46 -17.07 -1.73
C SER A 151 -20.95 -16.15 -0.62
N GLY A 152 -21.45 -14.96 -0.94
CA GLY A 152 -21.81 -13.92 0.03
C GLY A 152 -20.61 -13.22 0.69
N VAL A 153 -19.38 -13.54 0.25
CA VAL A 153 -18.16 -12.88 0.73
C VAL A 153 -18.12 -11.44 0.18
N THR A 154 -17.65 -10.52 1.01
CA THR A 154 -17.53 -9.10 0.64
C THR A 154 -16.07 -8.68 0.50
N LEU A 155 -15.79 -7.81 -0.47
CA LEU A 155 -14.52 -7.13 -0.62
C LEU A 155 -14.66 -5.63 -0.37
N SER A 156 -13.60 -5.01 0.17
CA SER A 156 -13.45 -3.55 0.18
C SER A 156 -12.02 -3.18 -0.19
N GLY A 157 -11.81 -1.94 -0.60
CA GLY A 157 -10.48 -1.48 -0.96
C GLY A 157 -10.41 0.03 -1.04
N TYR A 158 -9.18 0.51 -1.14
CA TYR A 158 -8.88 1.88 -1.50
C TYR A 158 -8.21 1.83 -2.86
N ALA A 159 -8.75 2.58 -3.81
CA ALA A 159 -8.08 2.83 -5.07
C ALA A 159 -7.22 4.07 -4.88
N ASP A 160 -5.90 3.90 -4.98
CA ASP A 160 -4.95 5.01 -4.91
C ASP A 160 -5.29 6.10 -5.94
N ARG A 161 -5.63 5.67 -7.17
CA ARG A 161 -6.09 6.56 -8.25
C ARG A 161 -7.02 5.85 -9.24
N VAL A 162 -8.07 6.56 -9.68
CA VAL A 162 -9.07 6.11 -10.68
C VAL A 162 -9.24 7.17 -11.77
#